data_AF-A0A960DC06-F1
#
_entry.id   AF-A0A960DC06-F1
#
_cell.length_a   1.000
_cell.length_b   1.000
_cell.length_c   1.000
_cell.angle_alpha   90.00
_cell.angle_beta   90.00
_cell.angle_gamma   90.00
#
_symmetry.space_group_name_H-M   'P 1'
#
loop_
_entity.id
_entity.type
_entity.pdbx_description
1 polymer ?
#
loop_
_entity_poly.entity_id
_entity_poly.type
_entity_poly.pdbx_seq_one_letter_code
_entity_poly.pdbx_strand_id
1 'polypeptide(L)' 'AFPHALELLCGGAGIIVNHGDPDALCTALRQVLTEPRLAGSMAAEARLLAPEMEWSAVAGAYIRLAQRLLAGRR' A
#
# COMPACT_ATOMS: atom_id res chain seq x y z
N ALA A 1 13.84 7.71 -3.99
CA ALA A 1 12.59 6.91 -4.07
C ALA A 1 11.81 7.15 -2.79
N PHE A 2 10.48 7.25 -2.86
CA PHE A 2 9.62 7.40 -1.68
C PHE A 2 9.45 6.02 -1.03
N PRO A 3 10.15 5.70 0.08
CA PRO A 3 10.29 4.31 0.56
C PRO A 3 8.93 3.70 0.95
N HIS A 4 8.01 4.53 1.46
CA HIS A 4 6.66 4.11 1.82
C HIS A 4 5.79 3.73 0.61
N ALA A 5 6.04 4.30 -0.58
CA ALA A 5 5.35 3.83 -1.79
C ALA A 5 5.86 2.45 -2.21
N LEU A 6 7.14 2.16 -1.97
CA LEU A 6 7.71 0.83 -2.19
C LEU A 6 7.12 -0.18 -1.22
N GLU A 7 7.07 0.13 0.07
CA GLU A 7 6.48 -0.72 1.10
C GLU A 7 4.98 -1.01 0.85
N LEU A 8 4.22 0.00 0.40
CA LEU A 8 2.79 -0.12 0.16
C LEU A 8 2.44 -0.80 -1.17
N LEU A 9 3.22 -0.56 -2.23
CA LEU A 9 2.88 -0.99 -3.60
C LEU A 9 3.68 -2.20 -4.08
N CYS A 10 4.63 -2.73 -3.29
CA CYS A 10 5.47 -3.87 -3.69
C CYS A 10 4.68 -5.14 -4.02
N GLY A 11 3.46 -5.29 -3.46
CA GLY A 11 2.56 -6.41 -3.74
C GLY A 11 1.94 -6.38 -5.14
N GLY A 12 2.12 -5.31 -5.91
CA GLY A 12 1.51 -5.16 -7.24
C GLY A 12 0.21 -4.36 -7.25
N ALA A 13 -0.10 -3.65 -6.16
CA ALA A 13 -1.22 -2.71 -6.08
C ALA A 13 -0.99 -1.41 -6.89
N GLY A 14 0.22 -1.22 -7.43
CA GLY A 14 0.64 0.01 -8.13
C GLY A 14 1.85 -0.20 -9.03
N ILE A 15 2.14 0.81 -9.86
CA ILE A 15 3.38 0.92 -10.62
C ILE A 15 4.20 2.05 -9.98
N ILE A 16 5.47 1.77 -9.67
CA ILE A 16 6.39 2.78 -9.12
C ILE A 16 7.17 3.42 -10.26
N VAL A 17 7.17 4.74 -10.26
CA VAL A 17 7.87 5.56 -11.26
C VAL A 17 8.93 6.41 -10.56
N ASN A 18 10.05 6.64 -11.25
CA ASN A 18 11.09 7.52 -10.74
C ASN A 18 10.58 8.96 -10.62
N HIS A 19 10.97 9.63 -9.54
CA HIS A 19 10.60 11.02 -9.35
C HIS A 19 11.25 11.90 -10.43
N GLY A 20 10.46 12.79 -11.03
CA GLY A 20 10.92 13.69 -12.09
C GLY A 20 10.99 13.06 -13.48
N ASP A 21 10.38 11.89 -13.67
CA ASP A 21 10.31 11.19 -14.96
C ASP A 21 8.88 11.24 -15.54
N PRO A 22 8.54 12.29 -16.31
CA PRO A 22 7.21 12.44 -16.89
C PRO A 22 6.90 11.40 -17.98
N ASP A 23 7.92 10.91 -18.70
CA ASP A 23 7.73 9.91 -19.77
C ASP A 23 7.38 8.54 -19.19
N ALA A 24 8.08 8.15 -18.12
CA ALA A 24 7.74 6.93 -17.39
C ALA A 24 6.35 7.04 -16.73
N LEU A 25 5.97 8.20 -16.21
CA LEU A 25 4.63 8.42 -15.66
C LEU A 25 3.54 8.31 -16.73
N CYS A 26 3.73 8.95 -17.88
CA CYS A 26 2.82 8.85 -19.04
C CYS A 26 2.68 7.39 -19.52
N THR A 27 3.78 6.64 -19.53
CA THR A 27 3.77 5.23 -19.91
C THR A 27 2.97 4.40 -18.92
N ALA A 28 3.23 4.55 -17.61
CA ALA A 28 2.49 3.84 -16.56
C ALA A 28 0.99 4.18 -16.59
N LEU A 29 0.62 5.45 -16.76
CA LEU A 29 -0.78 5.87 -16.90
C LEU A 29 -1.43 5.21 -18.11
N ARG A 30 -0.75 5.19 -19.26
CA ARG A 30 -1.28 4.55 -20.47
C ARG A 30 -1.55 3.07 -20.21
N GLN A 31 -0.58 2.33 -19.65
CA GLN A 31 -0.74 0.92 -19.31
C GLN A 31 -1.97 0.69 -18.42
N VAL A 32 -2.09 1.42 -17.31
CA VAL A 32 -3.22 1.25 -16.37
C VAL A 32 -4.56 1.57 -17.03
N LEU A 33 -4.61 2.62 -17.87
CA LEU A 33 -5.85 3.05 -18.53
C LEU A 33 -6.25 2.17 -19.72
N THR A 34 -5.29 1.55 -20.42
CA THR A 34 -5.55 0.78 -21.65
C THR A 34 -5.49 -0.74 -21.46
N GLU A 35 -5.00 -1.24 -20.33
CA GLU A 35 -4.87 -2.68 -20.05
C GLU A 35 -5.80 -3.09 -18.88
N PRO A 36 -7.07 -3.47 -19.15
CA PRO A 36 -8.05 -3.76 -18.09
C PRO A 36 -7.64 -4.90 -17.15
N ARG A 37 -6.87 -5.87 -17.65
CA ARG A 37 -6.39 -7.00 -16.81
C ARG A 37 -5.37 -6.52 -15.78
N LEU A 38 -4.45 -5.63 -16.17
CA LEU A 38 -3.47 -5.04 -15.28
C LEU A 38 -4.14 -4.19 -14.20
N ALA A 39 -5.07 -3.30 -14.60
CA ALA A 39 -5.84 -2.52 -13.66
C ALA A 39 -6.66 -3.41 -12.71
N GLY A 40 -7.23 -4.50 -13.24
CA GLY A 40 -7.98 -5.49 -12.47
C GLY A 40 -7.14 -6.19 -11.41
N SER A 41 -5.93 -6.64 -11.75
CA SER A 41 -5.02 -7.27 -10.79
C SER A 41 -4.55 -6.29 -9.72
N MET A 42 -4.21 -5.05 -10.11
CA MET A 42 -3.84 -3.99 -9.17
C MET A 42 -4.97 -3.69 -8.18
N ALA A 43 -6.20 -3.58 -8.67
CA ALA A 43 -7.37 -3.35 -7.83
C ALA A 43 -7.68 -4.56 -6.92
N ALA A 44 -7.43 -5.80 -7.38
CA ALA A 44 -7.57 -6.98 -6.55
C ALA A 44 -6.56 -6.95 -5.39
N GLU A 45 -5.29 -6.67 -5.68
CA GLU A 45 -4.25 -6.55 -4.66
C GLU A 45 -4.55 -5.44 -3.65
N ALA A 46 -4.98 -4.26 -4.13
CA ALA A 46 -5.35 -3.15 -3.26
C ALA A 46 -6.51 -3.52 -2.30
N ARG A 47 -7.47 -4.33 -2.74
CA ARG A 47 -8.57 -4.81 -1.88
C ARG A 47 -8.10 -5.81 -0.82
N LEU A 48 -7.06 -6.60 -1.10
CA LEU A 48 -6.46 -7.49 -0.10
C LEU A 48 -5.74 -6.70 0.99
N LEU A 49 -5.09 -5.58 0.63
CA LEU A 49 -4.39 -4.71 1.58
C LEU A 49 -5.33 -3.82 2.41
N ALA A 50 -6.51 -3.48 1.87
CA ALA A 50 -7.42 -2.49 2.47
C ALA A 50 -7.78 -2.74 3.95
N PRO A 51 -8.08 -3.97 4.42
CA PRO A 51 -8.44 -4.20 5.82
C PRO A 51 -7.34 -3.85 6.82
N GLU A 52 -6.07 -3.99 6.44
CA GLU A 52 -4.93 -3.64 7.31
C GLU A 52 -4.75 -2.13 7.45
N MET A 53 -5.28 -1.36 6.50
CA MET A 53 -5.20 0.10 6.45
C MET A 53 -6.35 0.77 7.20
N GLU A 54 -7.28 0.02 7.79
CA GLU A 54 -8.36 0.58 8.58
C GLU A 54 -7.85 1.22 9.88
N TRP A 55 -8.42 2.37 10.25
CA TRP A 55 -8.17 2.99 11.56
C TRP A 55 -8.49 2.05 12.74
N SER A 56 -9.45 1.15 12.56
CA SER A 56 -9.81 0.10 13.53
C SER A 56 -8.63 -0.86 13.77
N ALA A 57 -7.98 -1.31 12.69
CA ALA A 57 -6.81 -2.19 12.73
C ALA A 57 -5.61 -1.50 13.40
N VAL A 58 -5.37 -0.23 13.05
CA VAL A 58 -4.34 0.62 13.67
C VAL A 58 -4.61 0.77 15.18
N ALA A 59 -5.82 1.17 15.56
CA ALA A 59 -6.20 1.31 16.97
C ALA A 59 -6.00 0.00 17.75
N GLY A 60 -6.39 -1.13 17.15
CA GLY A 60 -6.18 -2.46 17.72
C GLY A 60 -4.70 -2.77 17.96
N ALA A 61 -3.81 -2.38 17.05
CA ALA A 61 -2.36 -2.55 17.22
C ALA A 61 -1.81 -1.72 18.40
N TYR A 62 -2.25 -0.46 18.52
CA TYR A 62 -1.87 0.41 19.65
C TYR A 62 -2.38 -0.13 20.99
N ILE A 63 -3.62 -0.62 21.06
CA ILE A 63 -4.18 -1.23 22.27
C ILE A 63 -3.35 -2.45 22.69
N ARG A 64 -3.03 -3.36 21.75
CA ARG A 64 -2.20 -4.54 22.04
C ARG A 64 -0.82 -4.16 22.56
N LEU A 65 -0.21 -3.11 22.00
CA LEU A 65 1.07 -2.60 22.47
C LEU A 65 0.96 -2.07 23.91
N ALA A 66 -0.03 -1.23 24.20
CA ALA A 66 -0.26 -0.68 25.54
C ALA A 66 -0.49 -1.79 26.59
N GLN A 67 -1.29 -2.81 26.25
CA GLN A 67 -1.53 -3.97 27.11
C GLN A 67 -0.24 -4.73 27.44
N ARG A 68 0.63 -4.97 26.45
CA ARG A 68 1.93 -5.63 26.68
C ARG A 68 2.83 -4.81 27.61
N LEU A 69 2.89 -3.49 27.42
CA LEU A 69 3.70 -2.60 28.25
C LEU A 69 3.21 -2.55 29.70
N LEU A 70 1.89 -2.60 29.91
CA LEU A 70 1.30 -2.67 31.26
C LEU A 70 1.57 -4.01 31.93
N ALA A 71 1.49 -5.12 31.18
CA ALA A 71 1.75 -6.47 31.71
C ALA A 71 3.22 -6.65 32.14
N GLY A 72 4.18 -6.12 31.37
CA GLY A 72 5.61 -6.21 31.70
C GLY A 72 6.09 -5.25 32.79
N ARG A 73 5.19 -4.41 33.34
CA ARG A 73 5.49 -3.47 34.44
C ARG A 73 5.02 -4.00 35.81
N ARG A 74 4.29 -5.11 35.83
CA ARG A 74 3.98 -5.90 37.03
C ARG A 74 5.06 -6.93 37.27
#